data_AF-A0A4U2F1X7-F1
#
_entry.id   AF-A0A4U2F1X7-F1
#
_cell.length_a   1.000
_cell.length_b   1.000
_cell.length_c   1.000
_cell.angle_alpha   90.00
_cell.angle_beta   90.00
_cell.angle_gamma   90.00
#
_symmetry.space_group_name_H-M   'P 1'
#
loop_
_entity.id
_entity.type
_entity.pdbx_description
1 polymer ?
#
loop_
_entity_poly.entity_id
_entity_poly.type
_entity_poly.pdbx_seq_one_letter_code
_entity_poly.pdbx_strand_id
1 'polypeptide(L)'
;MLKKVITCSALFLCSTPVLAIDPSSTFQWIGTVPGMVTGTTYEIYNPGGTDHSSGMLIFKNDGTKVEITSSSDLVFNVRDNTTKLDASSFSVELTKLSFSAGGGLLKDVVNDEFILSKDNTPMVVGTPVTAQVGEQKLTIASNAAGITSAKESDQVVLQGVILVSNILP
;
A
#
# COMPACT_ATOMS: atom_id res chain seq x y z
N MET A 1 45.99 62.42 -2.75
CA MET A 1 45.75 61.06 -2.21
C MET A 1 44.29 60.71 -2.43
N LEU A 2 44.01 59.68 -3.22
CA LEU A 2 42.67 59.29 -3.65
C LEU A 2 42.05 58.35 -2.58
N LYS A 3 40.99 58.78 -1.90
CA LYS A 3 40.24 57.92 -0.96
C LYS A 3 39.32 56.98 -1.75
N LYS A 4 39.67 55.69 -1.79
CA LYS A 4 38.78 54.63 -2.29
C LYS A 4 37.73 54.32 -1.23
N VAL A 5 36.46 54.56 -1.53
CA VAL A 5 35.32 54.10 -0.74
C VAL A 5 34.89 52.76 -1.32
N ILE A 6 35.04 51.69 -0.54
CA ILE A 6 34.51 50.36 -0.87
C ILE A 6 33.18 50.26 -0.14
N THR A 7 32.09 50.41 -0.88
CA THR A 7 30.74 50.13 -0.38
C THR A 7 30.52 48.62 -0.48
N CYS A 8 30.53 47.92 0.65
CA CYS A 8 30.14 46.52 0.74
C CYS A 8 28.63 46.46 0.96
N SER A 9 27.87 46.19 -0.09
CA SER A 9 26.43 45.94 0.02
C SER A 9 26.22 44.55 0.61
N ALA A 10 25.91 44.49 1.91
CA ALA A 10 25.44 43.27 2.54
C ALA A 10 23.98 43.03 2.13
N LEU A 11 23.74 42.00 1.32
CA LEU A 11 22.40 41.50 1.05
C LEU A 11 21.93 40.74 2.30
N PHE A 12 21.18 41.40 3.18
CA PHE A 12 20.48 40.73 4.27
C PHE A 12 19.31 39.92 3.68
N LEU A 13 19.58 38.67 3.30
CA LEU A 13 18.54 37.67 3.15
C LEU A 13 18.14 37.21 4.55
N CYS A 14 17.15 37.88 5.14
CA CYS A 14 16.38 37.30 6.24
C CYS A 14 15.56 36.14 5.67
N SER A 15 16.16 34.98 5.49
CA SER A 15 15.41 33.73 5.41
C SER A 15 14.91 33.44 6.83
N THR A 16 13.66 33.82 7.12
CA THR A 16 12.95 33.18 8.21
C THR A 16 12.90 31.68 7.87
N PRO A 17 13.41 30.78 8.73
CA PRO A 17 13.11 29.37 8.54
C PRO A 17 11.60 29.23 8.69
N VAL A 18 10.91 28.97 7.59
CA VAL A 18 9.63 28.26 7.66
C VAL A 18 9.98 26.92 8.29
N LEU A 19 9.61 26.76 9.55
CA LEU A 19 9.60 25.45 10.18
C LEU A 19 8.68 24.59 9.31
N ALA A 20 9.25 23.63 8.59
CA ALA A 20 8.46 22.64 7.87
C ALA A 20 7.71 21.82 8.93
N ILE A 21 6.45 22.17 9.17
CA ILE A 21 5.55 21.39 10.03
C ILE A 21 5.22 20.06 9.32
N ASP A 22 5.31 20.04 7.98
CA ASP A 22 5.03 18.89 7.14
C ASP A 22 6.32 18.27 6.58
N PRO A 23 6.44 16.92 6.55
CA PRO A 23 7.55 16.25 5.89
C PRO A 23 7.58 16.64 4.41
N SER A 24 8.69 17.24 3.98
CA SER A 24 8.85 17.76 2.61
C SER A 24 9.05 16.66 1.55
N SER A 25 9.41 15.44 1.97
CA SER A 25 9.55 14.26 1.11
C SER A 25 9.56 12.98 1.95
N THR A 26 8.97 11.91 1.43
CA THR A 26 8.98 10.57 2.02
C THR A 26 9.51 9.57 1.01
N PHE A 27 10.34 8.62 1.45
CA PHE A 27 10.87 7.56 0.59
C PHE A 27 10.74 6.21 1.29
N GLN A 28 10.39 5.18 0.53
CA GLN A 28 10.31 3.82 1.03
C GLN A 28 10.91 2.87 0.00
N TRP A 29 11.75 1.95 0.48
CA TRP A 29 12.23 0.82 -0.31
C TRP A 29 11.41 -0.40 0.08
N ILE A 30 10.70 -0.98 -0.88
CA ILE A 30 9.95 -2.22 -0.72
C ILE A 30 10.49 -3.27 -1.69
N GLY A 31 10.52 -4.52 -1.24
CA GLY A 31 10.92 -5.65 -2.07
C GLY A 31 10.41 -6.93 -1.45
N THR A 32 10.08 -7.90 -2.28
CA THR A 32 9.74 -9.26 -1.86
C THR A 32 10.78 -10.22 -2.41
N VAL A 33 11.15 -11.21 -1.60
CA VAL A 33 11.91 -12.36 -2.11
C VAL A 33 10.87 -13.34 -2.64
N PRO A 34 10.86 -13.64 -3.96
CA PRO A 34 9.90 -14.59 -4.50
C PRO A 34 10.14 -15.98 -3.92
N GLY A 35 9.06 -16.72 -3.70
CA GLY A 35 9.15 -18.13 -3.32
C GLY A 35 9.78 -18.97 -4.44
N MET A 36 10.31 -20.15 -4.08
CA MET A 36 10.79 -21.12 -5.06
C MET A 36 9.59 -21.66 -5.86
N VAL A 37 9.65 -21.52 -7.18
CA VAL A 37 8.59 -21.97 -8.11
C VAL A 37 8.65 -23.50 -8.23
N THR A 38 7.59 -24.21 -7.85
CA THR A 38 7.47 -25.66 -8.03
C THR A 38 6.15 -25.99 -8.75
N GLY A 39 6.20 -26.37 -10.04
CA GLY A 39 5.05 -26.86 -10.82
C GLY A 39 4.55 -25.93 -11.95
N THR A 40 3.41 -26.27 -12.58
CA THR A 40 2.65 -25.37 -13.46
C THR A 40 2.08 -24.24 -12.60
N THR A 41 2.77 -23.10 -12.62
CA THR A 41 2.41 -22.00 -11.75
C THR A 41 1.48 -21.03 -12.44
N TYR A 42 0.50 -20.53 -11.69
CA TYR A 42 -0.17 -19.30 -12.06
C TYR A 42 0.75 -18.12 -11.77
N GLU A 43 0.70 -17.11 -12.63
CA GLU A 43 1.32 -15.82 -12.37
C GLU A 43 0.25 -14.73 -12.30
N ILE A 44 0.46 -13.79 -11.37
CA ILE A 44 -0.31 -12.56 -11.29
C ILE A 44 0.26 -11.60 -12.33
N TYR A 45 -0.59 -10.98 -13.12
CA TYR A 45 -0.20 -9.92 -14.04
C TYR A 45 -1.19 -8.76 -13.98
N ASN A 46 -0.73 -7.58 -14.39
CA ASN A 46 -1.56 -6.40 -14.47
C ASN A 46 -2.30 -6.37 -15.84
N PRO A 47 -3.63 -6.50 -15.87
CA PRO A 47 -4.42 -6.45 -17.11
C PRO A 47 -4.61 -5.01 -17.64
N GLY A 48 -4.27 -4.00 -16.83
CA GLY A 48 -4.58 -2.58 -17.02
C GLY A 48 -5.13 -1.97 -15.72
N GLY A 49 -5.04 -0.65 -15.55
CA GLY A 49 -5.53 0.07 -14.36
C GLY A 49 -4.44 0.45 -13.35
N THR A 50 -4.81 0.70 -12.09
CA THR A 50 -3.85 0.95 -11.01
C THR A 50 -3.08 -0.33 -10.73
N ASP A 51 -1.77 -0.28 -10.98
CA ASP A 51 -0.91 -1.43 -10.77
C ASP A 51 -0.91 -1.84 -9.30
N HIS A 52 -0.80 -3.15 -9.06
CA HIS A 52 -0.71 -3.75 -7.72
C HIS A 52 0.46 -3.19 -6.88
N SER A 53 1.41 -2.49 -7.50
CA SER A 53 2.54 -1.80 -6.87
C SER A 53 2.26 -0.34 -6.47
N SER A 54 1.10 0.24 -6.83
CA SER A 54 0.85 1.68 -6.82
C SER A 54 -0.36 2.13 -6.00
N GLY A 55 -0.75 1.34 -4.99
CA GLY A 55 -1.90 1.63 -4.12
C GLY A 55 -1.74 2.94 -3.34
N MET A 56 -2.84 3.69 -3.20
CA MET A 56 -2.92 4.91 -2.38
C MET A 56 -4.04 4.78 -1.35
N LEU A 57 -3.82 5.31 -0.15
CA LEU A 57 -4.81 5.40 0.91
C LEU A 57 -5.02 6.88 1.27
N ILE A 58 -6.28 7.28 1.43
CA ILE A 58 -6.66 8.61 1.92
C ILE A 58 -7.29 8.42 3.28
N PHE A 59 -6.76 9.15 4.27
CA PHE A 59 -7.21 9.09 5.64
C PHE A 59 -8.03 10.32 6.02
N LYS A 60 -8.92 10.15 6.99
CA LYS A 60 -9.54 11.23 7.76
C LYS A 60 -9.24 11.00 9.24
N ASN A 61 -8.96 12.08 9.96
CA ASN A 61 -8.85 12.08 11.40
C ASN A 61 -9.85 13.11 11.96
N ASP A 62 -10.75 12.69 12.85
CA ASP A 62 -11.75 13.56 13.47
C ASP A 62 -11.42 13.95 14.93
N GLY A 63 -10.19 13.65 15.37
CA GLY A 63 -9.72 13.84 16.74
C GLY A 63 -10.05 12.67 17.68
N THR A 64 -10.93 11.75 17.27
CA THR A 64 -11.28 10.55 18.04
C THR A 64 -10.79 9.27 17.39
N LYS A 65 -10.76 9.22 16.05
CA LYS A 65 -10.27 8.07 15.28
C LYS A 65 -9.66 8.50 13.94
N VAL A 66 -8.75 7.66 13.46
CA VAL A 66 -8.23 7.71 12.07
C VAL A 66 -8.99 6.68 11.25
N GLU A 67 -9.49 7.06 10.07
CA GLU A 67 -10.24 6.19 9.17
C GLU A 67 -9.74 6.31 7.74
N ILE A 68 -9.90 5.25 6.95
CA ILE A 68 -9.68 5.29 5.51
C ILE A 68 -10.97 5.77 4.86
N THR A 69 -10.91 6.93 4.20
CA THR A 69 -12.06 7.48 3.45
C THR A 69 -12.05 7.06 1.99
N SER A 70 -10.89 6.70 1.46
CA SER A 70 -10.72 6.19 0.11
C SER A 70 -9.47 5.34 0.01
N SER A 71 -9.53 4.26 -0.77
CA SER A 71 -8.38 3.48 -1.19
C SER A 71 -8.38 3.33 -2.71
N SER A 72 -7.22 3.31 -3.35
CA SER A 72 -7.12 2.84 -4.72
C SER A 72 -7.53 1.37 -4.80
N ASP A 73 -8.20 1.01 -5.89
CA ASP A 73 -8.40 -0.39 -6.26
C ASP A 73 -7.08 -0.93 -6.81
N LEU A 74 -6.59 -2.05 -6.27
CA LEU A 74 -5.50 -2.78 -6.92
C LEU A 74 -6.12 -3.84 -7.82
N VAL A 75 -5.84 -3.75 -9.11
CA VAL A 75 -6.40 -4.66 -10.11
C VAL A 75 -5.33 -5.65 -10.57
N PHE A 76 -5.69 -6.92 -10.63
CA PHE A 76 -4.83 -7.97 -11.16
C PHE A 76 -5.64 -9.04 -11.87
N ASN A 77 -4.98 -9.81 -12.75
CA ASN A 77 -5.54 -11.03 -13.32
C ASN A 77 -4.50 -12.16 -13.15
N VAL A 78 -4.95 -13.39 -13.37
CA VAL A 78 -4.18 -14.61 -13.16
C VAL A 78 -4.16 -15.38 -14.45
N ARG A 79 -2.96 -15.79 -14.88
CA ARG A 79 -2.78 -16.64 -16.06
C ARG A 79 -1.82 -17.77 -15.78
N ASP A 80 -1.93 -18.83 -16.56
CA ASP A 80 -0.98 -19.92 -16.55
C ASP A 80 0.39 -19.41 -17.04
N ASN A 81 1.44 -19.67 -16.26
CA ASN A 81 2.78 -19.15 -16.54
C ASN A 81 3.38 -19.76 -17.82
N THR A 82 2.92 -20.93 -18.26
CA THR A 82 3.45 -21.63 -19.44
C THR A 82 2.73 -21.20 -20.71
N THR A 83 1.41 -21.32 -20.73
CA THR A 83 0.55 -21.06 -21.89
C THR A 83 0.22 -19.58 -22.05
N LYS A 84 0.36 -18.80 -20.98
CA LYS A 84 -0.05 -17.39 -20.88
C LYS A 84 -1.55 -17.18 -21.12
N LEU A 85 -2.36 -18.23 -21.00
CA LEU A 85 -3.81 -18.17 -21.03
C LEU A 85 -4.36 -17.84 -19.65
N ASP A 86 -5.40 -17.03 -19.61
CA ASP A 86 -6.09 -16.66 -18.37
C ASP A 86 -6.61 -17.90 -17.65
N ALA A 87 -6.45 -17.92 -16.32
CA ALA A 87 -6.95 -19.00 -15.48
C ALA A 87 -8.48 -18.97 -15.47
N SER A 88 -9.11 -20.10 -15.80
CA SER A 88 -10.58 -20.21 -15.75
C SER A 88 -11.12 -20.09 -14.32
N SER A 89 -10.36 -20.61 -13.35
CA SER A 89 -10.69 -20.58 -11.92
C SER A 89 -9.42 -20.72 -11.08
N PHE A 90 -9.37 -20.04 -9.94
CA PHE A 90 -8.23 -20.08 -9.02
C PHE A 90 -8.67 -19.66 -7.62
N SER A 91 -7.85 -19.97 -6.62
CA SER A 91 -8.03 -19.49 -5.25
C SER A 91 -7.09 -18.33 -4.98
N VAL A 92 -7.59 -17.32 -4.27
CA VAL A 92 -6.80 -16.20 -3.75
C VAL A 92 -6.87 -16.23 -2.24
N GLU A 93 -5.72 -16.29 -1.58
CA GLU A 93 -5.62 -16.32 -0.12
C GLU A 93 -4.81 -15.11 0.35
N LEU A 94 -5.32 -14.39 1.34
CA LEU A 94 -4.51 -13.42 2.07
C LEU A 94 -3.63 -14.20 3.06
N THR A 95 -2.33 -14.23 2.83
CA THR A 95 -1.39 -14.94 3.70
C THR A 95 -0.85 -14.06 4.81
N LYS A 96 -0.79 -12.75 4.57
CA LYS A 96 -0.28 -11.78 5.53
C LYS A 96 -0.83 -10.39 5.27
N LEU A 97 -1.18 -9.69 6.34
CA LEU A 97 -1.45 -8.25 6.31
C LEU A 97 -0.65 -7.60 7.44
N SER A 98 0.25 -6.69 7.07
CA SER A 98 1.11 -5.98 8.01
C SER A 98 1.01 -4.48 7.79
N PHE A 99 1.17 -3.71 8.86
CA PHE A 99 1.14 -2.25 8.79
C PHE A 99 2.20 -1.61 9.70
N SER A 100 2.50 -0.34 9.43
CA SER A 100 3.27 0.55 10.29
C SER A 100 2.60 1.90 10.32
N ALA A 101 2.67 2.58 11.47
CA ALA A 101 2.26 3.97 11.65
C ALA A 101 3.39 4.74 12.34
N GLY A 102 3.57 6.01 11.97
CA GLY A 102 4.55 6.90 12.61
C GLY A 102 6.01 6.53 12.34
N GLY A 103 6.29 5.81 11.24
CA GLY A 103 7.66 5.39 10.88
C GLY A 103 8.20 4.18 11.66
N GLY A 104 7.34 3.44 12.36
CA GLY A 104 7.70 2.21 13.06
C GLY A 104 8.04 1.03 12.13
N LEU A 105 8.39 -0.11 12.73
CA LEU A 105 8.52 -1.37 12.01
C LEU A 105 7.14 -1.87 11.55
N LEU A 106 7.08 -2.55 10.40
CA LEU A 106 5.90 -3.29 9.97
C LEU A 106 5.58 -4.39 10.99
N LYS A 107 4.32 -4.44 11.42
CA LYS A 107 3.77 -5.44 12.34
C LYS A 107 2.52 -6.05 11.73
N ASP A 108 2.20 -7.28 12.13
CA ASP A 108 0.98 -7.93 11.66
C ASP A 108 -0.27 -7.21 12.20
N VAL A 109 -1.29 -7.10 11.37
CA VAL A 109 -2.59 -6.56 11.77
C VAL A 109 -3.25 -7.59 12.70
N VAL A 110 -3.48 -7.22 13.96
CA VAL A 110 -4.01 -8.13 15.00
C VAL A 110 -5.38 -7.71 15.56
N ASN A 111 -5.84 -6.49 15.25
CA ASN A 111 -7.08 -5.91 15.78
C ASN A 111 -8.13 -5.62 14.69
N ASP A 112 -7.98 -6.24 13.51
CA ASP A 112 -8.83 -6.00 12.34
C ASP A 112 -8.98 -4.53 11.95
N GLU A 113 -8.02 -3.66 12.30
CA GLU A 113 -8.07 -2.21 12.01
C GLU A 113 -8.13 -1.93 10.51
N PHE A 114 -7.65 -2.89 9.71
CA PHE A 114 -7.65 -2.87 8.26
C PHE A 114 -8.37 -4.11 7.73
N ILE A 115 -9.25 -3.89 6.76
CA ILE A 115 -10.00 -4.93 6.07
C ILE A 115 -9.56 -4.91 4.61
N LEU A 116 -8.83 -5.94 4.18
CA LEU A 116 -8.59 -6.21 2.77
C LEU A 116 -9.79 -6.98 2.21
N SER A 117 -10.38 -6.47 1.14
CA SER A 117 -11.48 -7.13 0.45
C SER A 117 -11.13 -7.43 -1.00
N LYS A 118 -11.53 -8.61 -1.44
CA LYS A 118 -11.52 -9.03 -2.84
C LYS A 118 -12.94 -8.95 -3.41
N ASP A 119 -13.14 -8.11 -4.42
CA ASP A 119 -14.45 -7.93 -5.07
C ASP A 119 -15.58 -7.65 -4.05
N ASN A 120 -15.28 -6.79 -3.06
CA ASN A 120 -16.12 -6.44 -1.90
C ASN A 120 -16.35 -7.56 -0.87
N THR A 121 -15.69 -8.71 -1.01
CA THR A 121 -15.71 -9.78 -0.01
C THR A 121 -14.48 -9.64 0.90
N PRO A 122 -14.66 -9.43 2.21
CA PRO A 122 -13.56 -9.38 3.16
C PRO A 122 -12.73 -10.67 3.11
N MET A 123 -11.41 -10.52 3.03
CA MET A 123 -10.47 -11.63 3.08
C MET A 123 -10.01 -11.85 4.51
N VAL A 124 -10.03 -13.10 4.97
CA VAL A 124 -9.48 -13.51 6.26
C VAL A 124 -8.13 -14.17 6.03
N VAL A 125 -7.14 -13.83 6.86
CA VAL A 125 -5.80 -14.42 6.75
C VAL A 125 -5.87 -15.95 6.83
N GLY A 126 -5.24 -16.65 5.89
CA GLY A 126 -5.24 -18.11 5.84
C GLY A 126 -6.51 -18.74 5.26
N THR A 127 -7.47 -17.93 4.81
CA THR A 127 -8.73 -18.43 4.22
C THR A 127 -8.77 -18.11 2.72
N PRO A 128 -8.70 -19.12 1.84
CA PRO A 128 -8.76 -18.90 0.40
C PRO A 128 -10.17 -18.53 -0.05
N VAL A 129 -10.25 -17.61 -1.03
CA VAL A 129 -11.47 -17.20 -1.72
C VAL A 129 -11.38 -17.65 -3.17
N THR A 130 -12.40 -18.38 -3.63
CA THR A 130 -12.50 -18.78 -5.04
C THR A 130 -12.74 -17.57 -5.94
N ALA A 131 -11.99 -17.52 -7.02
CA ALA A 131 -12.09 -16.54 -8.09
C ALA A 131 -12.38 -17.24 -9.42
N GLN A 132 -13.05 -16.51 -10.31
CA GLN A 132 -13.27 -16.91 -11.70
C GLN A 132 -12.38 -16.07 -12.60
N VAL A 133 -12.25 -16.49 -13.86
CA VAL A 133 -11.56 -15.73 -14.91
C VAL A 133 -11.99 -14.26 -14.94
N GLY A 134 -11.02 -13.37 -15.14
CA GLY A 134 -11.24 -11.93 -15.30
C GLY A 134 -10.40 -11.08 -14.36
N GLU A 135 -10.69 -9.78 -14.36
CA GLU A 135 -10.03 -8.84 -13.45
C GLU A 135 -10.50 -9.06 -12.01
N GLN A 136 -9.54 -9.10 -11.10
CA GLN A 136 -9.77 -9.21 -9.67
C GLN A 136 -9.42 -7.88 -9.02
N LYS A 137 -10.30 -7.40 -8.13
CA LYS A 137 -10.13 -6.12 -7.46
C LYS A 137 -9.86 -6.30 -5.97
N LEU A 138 -8.77 -5.73 -5.49
CA LEU A 138 -8.47 -5.61 -4.07
C LEU A 138 -8.73 -4.19 -3.58
N THR A 139 -9.32 -4.08 -2.40
CA THR A 139 -9.63 -2.81 -1.73
C THR A 139 -9.27 -2.89 -0.26
N ILE A 140 -8.91 -1.75 0.32
CA ILE A 140 -8.60 -1.63 1.74
C ILE A 140 -9.60 -0.67 2.37
N ALA A 141 -10.18 -1.05 3.49
CA ALA A 141 -10.95 -0.16 4.35
C ALA A 141 -10.44 -0.22 5.79
N SER A 142 -10.73 0.82 6.58
CA SER A 142 -10.66 0.72 8.03
C SER A 142 -11.91 0.02 8.56
N ASN A 143 -11.81 -0.66 9.70
CA ASN A 143 -13.01 -1.17 10.37
C ASN A 143 -13.86 -0.03 10.98
N ALA A 144 -15.02 -0.37 11.55
CA ALA A 144 -15.93 0.60 12.15
C ALA A 144 -15.37 1.32 13.40
N ALA A 145 -14.42 0.70 14.10
CA ALA A 145 -13.73 1.30 15.24
C ALA A 145 -12.63 2.29 14.81
N GLY A 146 -12.23 2.26 13.53
CA GLY A 146 -11.11 3.03 12.99
C GLY A 146 -9.75 2.39 13.28
N ILE A 147 -8.70 3.14 12.96
CA ILE A 147 -7.30 2.76 13.15
C ILE A 147 -6.80 3.43 14.43
N THR A 148 -6.75 2.66 15.52
CA THR A 148 -6.33 3.15 16.84
C THR A 148 -4.82 3.22 16.99
N SER A 149 -4.11 2.45 16.17
CA SER A 149 -2.65 2.39 16.14
C SER A 149 -1.98 3.60 15.48
N ALA A 150 -2.73 4.42 14.75
CA ALA A 150 -2.23 5.60 14.03
C ALA A 150 -2.76 6.89 14.68
N LYS A 151 -1.95 7.94 14.61
CA LYS A 151 -2.26 9.27 15.14
C LYS A 151 -2.17 10.33 14.04
N GLU A 152 -2.53 11.55 14.40
CA GLU A 152 -2.31 12.72 13.53
C GLU A 152 -0.86 12.81 13.08
N SER A 153 -0.66 13.13 11.80
CA SER A 153 0.65 13.24 11.13
C SER A 153 1.45 11.94 11.00
N ASP A 154 0.93 10.79 11.44
CA ASP A 154 1.60 9.51 11.21
C ASP A 154 1.64 9.18 9.71
N GLN A 155 2.81 8.73 9.25
CA GLN A 155 2.91 8.03 7.98
C GLN A 155 2.46 6.59 8.18
N VAL A 156 1.49 6.15 7.37
CA VAL A 156 0.97 4.78 7.42
C VAL A 156 1.46 4.00 6.21
N VAL A 157 2.07 2.85 6.46
CA VAL A 157 2.44 1.87 5.43
C VAL A 157 1.62 0.62 5.67
N LEU A 158 0.98 0.10 4.63
CA LEU A 158 0.23 -1.15 4.67
C LEU A 158 0.76 -2.11 3.60
N GLN A 159 0.95 -3.37 3.96
CA GLN A 159 1.47 -4.40 3.07
C GLN A 159 0.60 -5.66 3.19
N GLY A 160 -0.07 -6.03 2.10
CA GLY A 160 -0.76 -7.31 1.94
C GLY A 160 0.08 -8.29 1.13
N VAL A 161 0.07 -9.57 1.51
CA VAL A 161 0.69 -10.66 0.75
C VAL A 161 -0.39 -11.67 0.41
N ILE A 162 -0.65 -11.84 -0.89
CA ILE A 162 -1.61 -12.83 -1.40
C ILE A 162 -0.89 -14.04 -2.01
N LEU A 163 -1.52 -15.20 -1.87
CA LEU A 163 -1.16 -16.42 -2.58
C LEU A 163 -2.26 -16.72 -3.59
N VAL A 164 -1.87 -17.02 -4.83
CA VAL A 164 -2.77 -17.53 -5.87
C VAL A 164 -2.43 -18.99 -6.11
N SER A 165 -3.45 -19.85 -6.05
CA SER A 165 -3.30 -21.29 -6.23
C SER A 165 -4.37 -21.85 -7.16
N ASN A 166 -4.06 -22.98 -7.79
CA ASN A 166 -5.02 -23.68 -8.61
C ASN A 166 -6.08 -24.37 -7.74
N ILE A 167 -7.34 -24.27 -8.16
CA ILE A 167 -8.39 -25.12 -7.62
C ILE A 167 -8.26 -26.42 -8.38
N LEU A 168 -7.68 -27.45 -7.73
CA LEU A 168 -7.73 -28.78 -8.32
C LEU A 168 -9.21 -29.15 -8.53
N PRO A 169 -9.59 -29.62 -9.74
CA PRO A 169 -10.95 -30.12 -9.98
C PRO A 169 -11.28 -31.34 -9.11
#